data_AF-A0A5C9EF19-F1
#
_entry.id   AF-A0A5C9EF19-F1
#
_cell.length_a   1.000
_cell.length_b   1.000
_cell.length_c   1.000
_cell.angle_alpha   90.00
_cell.angle_beta   90.00
_cell.angle_gamma   90.00
#
_symmetry.space_group_name_H-M   'P 1'
#
loop_
_entity.id
_entity.type
_entity.pdbx_description
1 polymer ?
#
loop_
_entity_poly.entity_id
_entity_poly.type
_entity_poly.pdbx_seq_one_letter_code
_entity_poly.pdbx_strand_id
1 'polypeptide(L)'
;MEINELAESEILEVGLLENNADLLVIESDEHIELIVKALSSKTRRQILQCIRAGPMDVSNIAATLDMTEANISAQIKKLEEAQLIFCEYSSGKHGVRKISKIKYNQLLLQFS
;
A
#
# COMPACT_ATOMS: atom_id res chain seq x y z
N MET A 1 1.06 -41.93 -21.38
CA MET A 1 2.18 -41.05 -20.98
C MET A 1 1.52 -39.74 -20.61
N GLU A 2 1.14 -39.62 -19.34
CA GLU A 2 0.61 -38.36 -18.82
C GLU A 2 1.75 -37.36 -18.88
N ILE A 3 1.59 -36.37 -19.75
CA ILE A 3 2.42 -35.19 -19.71
C ILE A 3 1.98 -34.51 -18.43
N ASN A 4 2.74 -34.69 -17.35
CA ASN A 4 2.59 -33.88 -16.15
C ASN A 4 2.58 -32.43 -16.64
N GLU A 5 1.43 -31.78 -16.50
CA GLU A 5 1.35 -30.34 -16.40
C GLU A 5 2.46 -29.96 -15.43
N LEU A 6 3.50 -29.31 -15.96
CA LEU A 6 4.38 -28.52 -15.12
C LEU A 6 3.42 -27.58 -14.39
N ALA A 7 3.13 -27.90 -13.13
CA ALA A 7 2.49 -26.95 -12.24
C ALA A 7 3.30 -25.67 -12.42
N GLU A 8 2.69 -24.64 -13.02
CA GLU A 8 3.33 -23.35 -13.23
C GLU A 8 3.86 -22.93 -11.87
N SER A 9 5.17 -23.13 -11.66
CA SER A 9 5.80 -22.69 -10.43
C SER A 9 5.83 -21.18 -10.58
N GLU A 10 5.01 -20.49 -9.78
CA GLU A 10 5.02 -19.04 -9.73
C GLU A 10 6.47 -18.60 -9.44
N ILE A 11 7.12 -17.99 -10.43
CA ILE A 11 8.51 -17.53 -10.36
C ILE A 11 8.69 -16.50 -9.24
N LEU A 12 7.61 -15.85 -8.83
CA LEU A 12 7.59 -14.77 -7.86
C LEU A 12 6.47 -15.01 -6.84
N GLU A 13 6.84 -15.18 -5.59
CA GLU A 13 5.92 -15.17 -4.45
C GLU A 13 5.98 -13.80 -3.77
N VAL A 14 4.80 -13.24 -3.47
CA VAL A 14 4.66 -11.93 -2.83
C VAL A 14 3.88 -12.06 -1.53
N GLY A 15 4.47 -11.60 -0.43
CA GLY A 15 3.86 -11.61 0.90
C GLY A 15 3.77 -10.23 1.53
N LEU A 16 2.70 -9.96 2.28
CA LEU A 16 2.52 -8.76 3.10
C LEU A 16 2.44 -9.16 4.57
N LEU A 17 3.31 -8.58 5.40
CA LEU A 17 3.36 -8.87 6.83
C LEU A 17 2.57 -7.82 7.62
N GLU A 18 1.67 -8.27 8.48
CA GLU A 18 0.95 -7.43 9.43
C GLU A 18 1.75 -7.18 10.71
N ASN A 19 1.30 -6.22 11.53
CA ASN A 19 1.97 -5.86 12.78
C ASN A 19 1.99 -7.00 13.81
N ASN A 20 1.04 -7.92 13.74
CA ASN A 20 0.95 -9.12 14.58
C ASN A 20 1.77 -10.31 14.04
N ALA A 21 2.59 -10.08 13.01
CA ALA A 21 3.37 -11.09 12.29
C ALA A 21 2.56 -12.09 11.46
N ASP A 22 1.30 -11.80 11.15
CA ASP A 22 0.53 -12.58 10.18
C ASP A 22 1.00 -12.26 8.75
N LEU A 23 1.24 -13.31 7.96
CA LEU A 23 1.66 -13.21 6.56
C LEU A 23 0.45 -13.43 5.65
N LEU A 24 0.14 -12.43 4.83
CA LEU A 24 -0.80 -12.54 3.72
C LEU A 24 -0.03 -12.82 2.43
N VAL A 25 -0.18 -14.02 1.88
CA VAL A 25 0.35 -14.37 0.55
C VAL A 25 -0.60 -13.84 -0.52
N ILE A 26 -0.04 -13.27 -1.59
CA ILE A 26 -0.79 -12.71 -2.72
C ILE A 26 -0.79 -13.71 -3.86
N GLU A 27 -1.93 -14.36 -4.09
CA GLU A 27 -2.09 -15.45 -5.06
C GLU A 27 -2.45 -14.96 -6.49
N SER A 28 -2.57 -13.65 -6.71
CA SER A 28 -3.04 -13.10 -7.98
C SER A 28 -2.01 -12.15 -8.57
N ASP A 29 -1.56 -12.45 -9.80
CA ASP A 29 -0.70 -11.59 -10.60
C ASP A 29 -1.24 -10.16 -10.75
N GLU A 30 -2.56 -10.00 -10.90
CA GLU A 30 -3.18 -8.67 -10.97
C GLU A 30 -2.99 -7.87 -9.67
N HIS A 31 -3.09 -8.54 -8.53
CA HIS A 31 -2.90 -7.92 -7.23
C HIS A 31 -1.41 -7.63 -6.96
N ILE A 32 -0.52 -8.54 -7.36
CA ILE A 32 0.93 -8.32 -7.35
C ILE A 32 1.26 -7.07 -8.18
N GLU A 33 0.73 -6.98 -9.41
CA GLU A 33 0.94 -5.85 -10.29
C GLU A 33 0.45 -4.54 -9.65
N LEU A 34 -0.72 -4.57 -9.01
CA LEU A 34 -1.30 -3.41 -8.32
C LEU A 34 -0.41 -2.92 -7.17
N ILE A 35 0.09 -3.84 -6.34
CA ILE A 35 1.01 -3.54 -5.24
C ILE A 35 2.32 -2.94 -5.77
N VAL A 36 2.94 -3.59 -6.75
CA VAL A 36 4.23 -3.16 -7.32
C VAL A 36 4.08 -1.81 -8.03
N LYS A 37 3.00 -1.60 -8.80
CA LYS A 37 2.67 -0.30 -9.40
C LYS A 37 2.44 0.76 -8.34
N ALA A 38 1.76 0.46 -7.24
CA ALA A 38 1.58 1.41 -6.14
C ALA A 38 2.95 1.79 -5.52
N LEU A 39 3.82 0.83 -5.29
CA LEU A 39 5.13 1.07 -4.68
C LEU A 39 6.15 1.70 -5.63
N SER A 40 5.99 1.62 -6.95
CA SER A 40 6.94 2.19 -7.93
C SER A 40 7.01 3.72 -7.91
N SER A 41 5.97 4.41 -7.42
CA SER A 41 5.95 5.88 -7.31
C SER A 41 6.74 6.38 -6.11
N LYS A 42 7.67 7.32 -6.37
CA LYS A 42 8.41 8.04 -5.33
C LYS A 42 7.47 8.76 -4.35
N THR A 43 6.46 9.48 -4.85
CA THR A 43 5.51 10.21 -4.01
C THR A 43 4.75 9.29 -3.08
N ARG A 44 4.28 8.13 -3.57
CA ARG A 44 3.58 7.15 -2.73
C ARG A 44 4.49 6.56 -1.65
N ARG A 45 5.76 6.28 -1.98
CA ARG A 45 6.74 5.87 -0.95
C ARG A 45 7.00 6.96 0.09
N GLN A 46 7.02 8.23 -0.31
CA GLN A 46 7.14 9.35 0.64
C GLN A 46 5.90 9.48 1.55
N ILE A 47 4.70 9.26 1.01
CA ILE A 47 3.46 9.21 1.81
C ILE A 47 3.53 8.06 2.82
N LEU A 48 3.94 6.86 2.39
CA LEU A 48 4.15 5.70 3.29
C LEU A 48 5.15 6.03 4.40
N GLN A 49 6.23 6.76 4.10
CA GLN A 49 7.19 7.22 5.11
C GLN A 49 6.56 8.17 6.13
N CYS A 50 5.70 9.10 5.70
CA CYS A 50 4.99 10.02 6.60
C CYS A 50 4.08 9.26 7.56
N ILE A 51 3.23 8.38 7.04
CA ILE A 51 2.23 7.66 7.86
C ILE A 51 2.83 6.53 8.70
N ARG A 52 4.05 6.09 8.38
CA ARG A 52 4.80 5.13 9.21
C ARG A 52 5.25 5.75 10.54
N ALA A 53 5.44 7.07 10.60
CA ALA A 53 5.70 7.77 11.85
C ALA A 53 4.43 7.91 12.72
N GLY A 54 3.25 7.80 12.10
CA GLY A 54 1.96 7.79 12.77
C GLY A 54 0.81 8.12 11.80
N PRO A 55 -0.46 7.81 12.17
CA PRO A 55 -1.62 8.18 11.37
C PRO A 55 -1.63 9.66 11.00
N MET A 56 -1.83 9.99 9.72
CA MET A 56 -1.76 11.37 9.24
C MET A 56 -2.84 11.65 8.21
N ASP A 57 -3.40 12.86 8.25
CA ASP A 57 -4.37 13.34 7.26
C ASP A 57 -3.72 13.96 6.03
N VAL A 58 -4.53 14.06 4.98
CA VAL A 58 -4.17 14.63 3.67
C VAL A 58 -3.48 15.99 3.77
N SER A 59 -4.01 16.92 4.57
CA SER A 59 -3.47 18.29 4.69
C SER A 59 -2.06 18.29 5.29
N ASN A 60 -1.85 17.51 6.35
CA ASN A 60 -0.54 17.38 6.98
C ASN A 60 0.49 16.69 6.08
N ILE A 61 0.09 15.66 5.33
CA ILE A 61 0.95 14.99 4.35
C ILE A 61 1.32 15.97 3.22
N ALA A 62 0.35 16.74 2.72
CA ALA A 62 0.55 17.76 1.69
C ALA A 62 1.54 18.84 2.12
N ALA A 63 1.39 19.36 3.34
CA ALA A 63 2.34 20.31 3.92
C ALA A 63 3.74 19.71 4.09
N THR A 64 3.84 18.46 4.56
CA THR A 64 5.13 17.77 4.80
C THR A 64 5.90 17.52 3.50
N LEU A 65 5.20 17.20 2.41
CA LEU A 65 5.81 16.86 1.12
C LEU A 65 5.90 18.04 0.14
N ASP A 66 5.44 19.23 0.54
CA ASP A 66 5.32 20.43 -0.30
C ASP A 66 4.55 20.14 -1.60
N MET A 67 3.35 19.56 -1.46
CA MET A 67 2.46 19.18 -2.56
C MET A 67 1.03 19.63 -2.30
N THR A 68 0.20 19.70 -3.34
CA THR A 68 -1.22 20.04 -3.18
C THR A 68 -1.99 18.91 -2.49
N GLU A 69 -3.00 19.26 -1.68
CA GLU A 69 -3.91 18.28 -1.06
C GLU A 69 -4.62 17.42 -2.12
N ALA A 70 -4.99 18.00 -3.26
CA ALA A 70 -5.60 17.27 -4.37
C ALA A 70 -4.67 16.17 -4.92
N ASN A 71 -3.38 16.47 -5.10
CA ASN A 71 -2.41 15.47 -5.53
C ASN A 71 -2.24 14.38 -4.45
N ILE A 72 -2.05 14.76 -3.19
CA ILE A 72 -1.90 13.79 -2.09
C ILE A 72 -3.12 12.88 -1.96
N SER A 73 -4.33 13.42 -2.04
CA SER A 73 -5.57 12.65 -2.02
C SER A 73 -5.61 11.60 -3.14
N ALA A 74 -5.21 11.97 -4.36
CA ALA A 74 -5.14 11.05 -5.49
C ALA A 74 -4.06 9.96 -5.30
N GLN A 75 -2.92 10.28 -4.69
CA GLN A 75 -1.87 9.29 -4.40
C GLN A 75 -2.26 8.33 -3.26
N ILE A 76 -2.93 8.83 -2.22
CA ILE A 76 -3.48 8.02 -1.13
C ILE A 76 -4.50 7.03 -1.68
N LYS A 77 -5.38 7.47 -2.59
CA LYS A 77 -6.36 6.57 -3.22
C LYS A 77 -5.70 5.38 -3.90
N LYS A 78 -4.59 5.59 -4.63
CA LYS A 78 -3.84 4.52 -5.28
C LYS A 78 -3.19 3.55 -4.30
N LEU A 79 -2.74 4.04 -3.14
CA LEU A 79 -2.22 3.18 -2.07
C LEU A 79 -3.33 2.35 -1.39
N GLU A 80 -4.50 2.96 -1.23
CA GLU A 80 -5.70 2.32 -0.65
C GLU A 80 -6.30 1.28 -1.61
N GLU A 81 -6.35 1.55 -2.91
CA GLU A 81 -6.74 0.59 -3.96
C GLU A 81 -5.82 -0.64 -3.96
N ALA A 82 -4.51 -0.45 -3.74
CA ALA A 82 -3.54 -1.53 -3.56
C ALA A 82 -3.55 -2.17 -2.17
N GLN A 83 -4.50 -1.78 -1.30
CA GLN A 83 -4.67 -2.28 0.07
C GLN A 83 -3.45 -2.12 0.99
N LEU A 84 -2.46 -1.30 0.63
CA LEU A 84 -1.24 -1.10 1.43
C LEU A 84 -1.47 -0.22 2.67
N ILE A 85 -2.54 0.57 2.62
CA ILE A 85 -2.96 1.48 3.69
C ILE A 85 -4.46 1.33 3.90
N PHE A 86 -4.94 1.80 5.04
CA PHE A 86 -6.36 2.02 5.26
C PHE A 86 -6.60 3.48 5.65
N CYS A 87 -7.80 3.97 5.36
CA CYS A 87 -8.19 5.32 5.70
C CYS A 87 -9.49 5.34 6.50
N GLU A 88 -9.54 6.24 7.48
CA GLU A 88 -10.72 6.49 8.29
C GLU A 88 -11.11 7.96 8.21
N TYR A 89 -12.40 8.25 8.34
CA TYR A 89 -12.89 9.62 8.37
C TYR A 89 -13.12 10.06 9.81
N SER A 90 -12.64 11.25 10.14
CA SER A 90 -12.75 11.85 11.48
C SER A 90 -13.24 13.29 11.40
N SER A 91 -13.89 13.77 12.46
CA SER A 91 -14.26 15.18 12.60
C SER A 91 -13.02 16.05 12.84
N GLY A 92 -12.87 17.11 12.06
CA GLY A 92 -11.79 18.09 12.16
C GLY A 92 -12.31 19.53 12.31
N LYS A 93 -11.40 20.47 12.60
CA LYS A 93 -11.73 21.89 12.81
C LYS A 93 -12.50 22.55 11.66
N HIS A 94 -12.33 22.08 10.43
CA HIS A 94 -12.96 22.64 9.22
C HIS A 94 -13.72 21.59 8.38
N GLY A 95 -14.26 20.55 9.03
CA GLY A 95 -15.04 19.51 8.34
C GLY A 95 -14.49 18.10 8.55
N VAL A 96 -14.74 17.21 7.60
CA VAL A 96 -14.31 15.81 7.68
C VAL A 96 -12.86 15.67 7.19
N ARG A 97 -12.03 14.95 7.96
CA ARG A 97 -10.64 14.64 7.60
C ARG A 97 -10.50 13.16 7.31
N LYS A 98 -9.80 12.83 6.22
CA LYS A 98 -9.39 11.46 5.89
C LYS A 98 -8.03 11.20 6.51
N ILE A 99 -7.96 10.31 7.50
CA ILE A 99 -6.75 9.90 8.20
C ILE A 99 -6.23 8.61 7.56
N SER A 100 -5.00 8.61 7.07
CA SER A 100 -4.36 7.45 6.46
C SER A 100 -3.42 6.75 7.45
N LYS A 101 -3.44 5.42 7.43
CA LYS A 101 -2.71 4.54 8.35
C LYS A 101 -2.07 3.38 7.57
N ILE A 102 -0.87 2.98 7.96
CA ILE A 102 -0.19 1.85 7.34
C ILE A 102 -0.88 0.54 7.72
N LYS A 103 -1.09 -0.37 6.75
CA LYS A 103 -1.72 -1.68 6.99
C LYS A 103 -0.69 -2.77 7.25
N TYR A 104 0.35 -2.81 6.42
CA TYR A 104 1.42 -3.81 6.46
C TYR A 104 2.76 -3.17 6.74
N ASN A 105 3.60 -3.83 7.54
CA ASN A 105 4.91 -3.31 7.92
C ASN A 105 6.02 -3.75 6.94
N GLN A 106 5.81 -4.85 6.22
CA GLN A 106 6.80 -5.42 5.30
C GLN A 106 6.13 -5.98 4.04
N LEU A 107 6.87 -5.92 2.94
CA LEU A 107 6.64 -6.63 1.70
C LEU A 107 7.77 -7.64 1.54
N LEU A 108 7.43 -8.90 1.33
CA LEU A 108 8.35 -9.98 1.01
C LEU A 108 8.21 -10.32 -0.47
N LEU A 109 9.34 -10.43 -1.16
CA LEU A 109 9.43 -10.89 -2.54
C LEU A 109 10.40 -12.06 -2.56
N GLN A 110 9.95 -13.20 -3.05
CA GLN A 110 10.75 -14.40 -3.14
C GLN A 110 10.72 -14.93 -4.57
N PHE A 111 11.89 -15.24 -5.11
CA PHE A 111 12.01 -15.95 -6.37
C PHE A 111 12.14 -17.45 -6.08
N SER A 112 11.38 -18.28 -6.79
CA SER A 112 11.38 -19.74 -6.67
C SER A 112 12.33 -20.41 -7.67
#